data_AF-A0A3M4SDY5-F1
#
_entry.id   AF-A0A3M4SDY5-F1
#
_cell.length_a   1.000
_cell.length_b   1.000
_cell.length_c   1.000
_cell.angle_alpha   90.00
_cell.angle_beta   90.00
_cell.angle_gamma   90.00
#
_symmetry.space_group_name_H-M   'P 1'
#
loop_
_entity.id
_entity.type
_entity.pdbx_description
1 polymer ?
#
loop_
_entity_poly.entity_id
_entity_poly.type
_entity_poly.pdbx_seq_one_letter_code
_entity_poly.pdbx_strand_id
1 'polypeptide(L)'
;MAEGLLSWEVEGEKSRRLETSELIRAYGELKPLAQSKPEKTAHGDTGSGTENSVLILAELKALREEVAELRQAMRLIEHKPELAQPDSVPADKPTPWWRRPLFTRQG
;
A
#
# COMPACT_ATOMS: atom_id res chain seq x y z
N MET A 1 -4.85 -45.78 -4.71
CA MET A 1 -3.74 -45.68 -5.68
C MET A 1 -4.40 -45.45 -7.04
N ALA A 2 -4.02 -44.42 -7.80
CA ALA A 2 -4.77 -44.07 -9.01
C ALA A 2 -4.56 -45.13 -10.09
N GLU A 3 -5.64 -45.82 -10.49
CA GLU A 3 -5.70 -46.75 -11.64
C GLU A 3 -5.73 -45.94 -12.95
N GLY A 4 -4.63 -45.24 -13.24
CA GLY A 4 -4.42 -44.49 -14.48
C GLY A 4 -3.15 -44.94 -15.19
N LEU A 5 -3.02 -44.61 -16.48
CA LEU A 5 -1.83 -44.89 -17.30
C LEU A 5 -0.52 -44.32 -16.71
N LEU A 6 -0.63 -43.31 -15.84
CA LEU A 6 0.47 -42.63 -15.19
C LEU A 6 0.30 -42.64 -13.68
N SER A 7 1.38 -42.92 -12.96
CA SER A 7 1.48 -42.61 -11.54
C SER A 7 2.02 -41.19 -11.32
N TRP A 8 1.55 -40.53 -10.27
CA TRP A 8 1.97 -39.18 -9.89
C TRP A 8 1.97 -39.03 -8.36
N GLU A 9 2.81 -38.14 -7.85
CA GLU A 9 2.85 -37.75 -6.44
C GLU A 9 2.32 -36.32 -6.24
N VAL A 10 1.78 -36.02 -5.06
CA VAL A 10 1.39 -34.66 -4.70
C VAL A 10 2.65 -33.88 -4.32
N GLU A 11 2.84 -32.71 -4.92
CA GLU A 11 3.94 -31.80 -4.59
C GLU A 11 3.34 -30.45 -4.13
N GLY A 12 3.29 -30.27 -2.81
CA GLY A 12 2.64 -29.11 -2.20
C GLY A 12 1.11 -29.14 -2.29
N GLU A 13 0.47 -27.98 -2.11
CA GLU A 13 -1.00 -27.91 -1.93
C GLU A 13 -1.78 -28.06 -3.25
N LYS A 14 -1.17 -27.72 -4.39
CA LYS A 14 -1.85 -27.69 -5.71
C LYS A 14 -1.03 -28.24 -6.88
N SER A 15 0.12 -28.87 -6.62
CA SER A 15 0.98 -29.38 -7.68
C SER A 15 1.06 -30.91 -7.63
N ARG A 16 1.36 -31.50 -8.78
CA ARG A 16 1.57 -32.94 -8.92
C ARG A 16 2.90 -33.15 -9.63
N ARG A 17 3.70 -34.06 -9.11
CA ARG A 17 4.96 -34.49 -9.68
C ARG A 17 4.75 -35.77 -10.47
N LEU A 18 5.24 -35.76 -11.71
CA LEU A 18 5.22 -36.89 -12.64
C LEU A 18 6.67 -37.26 -12.97
N GLU A 19 7.02 -38.53 -12.78
CA GLU A 19 8.36 -39.01 -13.14
C GLU A 19 8.47 -39.18 -14.66
N THR A 20 9.62 -38.78 -15.23
CA THR A 20 9.85 -38.84 -16.69
C THR A 20 9.87 -40.27 -17.22
N SER A 21 10.28 -41.23 -16.39
CA SER A 21 10.22 -42.66 -16.70
C SER A 21 8.79 -43.17 -16.90
N GLU A 22 7.82 -42.64 -16.14
CA GLU A 22 6.40 -42.97 -16.30
C GLU A 22 5.87 -42.49 -17.64
N LEU A 23 6.24 -41.27 -18.03
CA LEU A 23 5.89 -40.69 -19.32
C LEU A 23 6.46 -41.53 -20.47
N ILE A 24 7.73 -41.92 -20.38
CA ILE A 24 8.37 -42.75 -21.41
C ILE A 24 7.75 -44.14 -21.48
N ARG A 25 7.42 -44.76 -20.34
CA ARG A 25 6.75 -46.07 -20.33
C ARG A 25 5.36 -46.02 -20.96
N ALA A 26 4.58 -44.97 -20.66
CA ALA A 26 3.21 -44.85 -21.14
C ALA A 26 3.11 -44.36 -22.60
N TYR A 27 3.97 -43.44 -23.03
CA TYR A 27 3.87 -42.75 -24.32
C TYR A 27 5.06 -42.96 -25.27
N GLY A 28 6.11 -43.66 -24.81
CA GLY A 28 7.34 -43.88 -25.58
C GLY A 28 8.37 -42.74 -25.45
N GLU A 29 9.47 -42.87 -26.19
CA GLU A 29 10.60 -41.94 -26.13
C GLU A 29 10.21 -40.50 -26.52
N LEU A 30 10.70 -39.53 -25.75
CA LEU A 30 10.49 -38.11 -26.01
C LEU A 30 11.30 -37.67 -27.23
N LYS A 31 10.60 -37.31 -28.31
CA LYS A 31 11.25 -36.83 -29.52
C LYS A 31 11.67 -35.36 -29.34
N PRO A 32 12.89 -34.97 -29.78
CA PRO A 32 13.33 -33.59 -29.78
C PRO A 32 12.66 -32.83 -30.94
N LEU A 33 11.34 -32.66 -30.86
CA LEU A 33 10.57 -31.83 -31.76
C LEU A 33 10.57 -30.41 -31.19
N ALA A 34 11.44 -29.55 -31.72
CA ALA A 34 11.27 -28.13 -31.55
C ALA A 34 9.98 -27.73 -32.31
N GLN A 35 8.91 -27.46 -31.59
CA GLN A 35 7.72 -26.87 -32.19
C GLN A 35 8.12 -25.52 -32.79
N SER A 36 7.84 -25.30 -34.08
CA SER A 36 8.16 -24.04 -34.76
C SER A 36 7.41 -22.84 -34.18
N LYS A 37 6.32 -23.11 -33.46
CA LYS A 37 5.50 -22.13 -32.76
C LYS A 37 5.26 -22.64 -31.34
N PRO A 38 5.39 -21.79 -30.31
CA PRO A 38 5.06 -22.18 -28.95
C PRO A 38 3.62 -22.69 -28.89
N GLU A 39 3.40 -23.78 -28.16
CA GLU A 39 2.08 -24.30 -27.87
C GLU A 39 1.22 -23.20 -27.26
N LYS A 40 -0.04 -23.07 -27.71
CA LYS A 40 -0.98 -22.14 -27.10
C LYS A 40 -1.18 -22.58 -25.65
N THR A 41 -0.56 -21.87 -24.72
CA THR A 41 -0.81 -22.06 -23.29
C THR A 41 -2.32 -21.92 -23.07
N ALA A 42 -2.94 -22.94 -22.47
CA ALA A 42 -4.36 -22.90 -22.11
C ALA A 42 -4.67 -21.78 -21.09
N HIS A 43 -3.64 -21.15 -20.54
CA HIS A 43 -3.71 -20.01 -19.61
C HIS A 43 -3.19 -18.72 -20.27
N GLY A 44 -3.48 -18.51 -21.55
CA GLY A 44 -3.19 -17.23 -22.23
C GLY A 44 -3.89 -16.01 -21.60
N ASP A 45 -4.83 -16.25 -20.69
CA ASP A 45 -5.62 -15.22 -19.99
C ASP A 45 -5.23 -15.06 -18.51
N THR A 46 -4.19 -15.75 -18.04
CA THR A 46 -3.54 -15.32 -16.79
C THR A 46 -2.73 -14.09 -17.14
N GLY A 47 -3.41 -12.95 -17.18
CA GLY A 47 -2.78 -11.64 -17.26
C GLY A 47 -1.53 -11.65 -16.38
N SER A 48 -0.38 -11.30 -16.96
CA SER A 48 0.82 -11.04 -16.17
C SER A 48 0.37 -10.09 -15.07
N GLY A 49 0.35 -10.51 -13.79
CA GLY A 49 -0.36 -9.86 -12.67
C GLY A 49 0.03 -8.39 -12.39
N THR A 50 0.77 -7.79 -13.29
CA THR A 50 1.15 -6.41 -13.48
C THR A 50 0.12 -5.54 -14.21
N GLU A 51 -1.00 -6.06 -14.74
CA GLU A 51 -1.96 -5.26 -15.53
C GLU A 51 -2.48 -4.03 -14.77
N ASN A 52 -2.67 -4.15 -13.45
CA ASN A 52 -3.11 -3.06 -12.59
C ASN A 52 -1.99 -2.40 -11.78
N SER A 53 -0.73 -2.80 -11.98
CA SER A 53 0.40 -2.32 -11.15
C SER A 53 0.59 -0.81 -11.26
N VAL A 54 0.40 -0.24 -12.44
CA VAL A 54 0.55 1.21 -12.66
C VAL A 54 -0.54 2.00 -11.93
N LEU A 55 -1.79 1.52 -11.97
CA LEU A 55 -2.91 2.14 -11.26
C LEU A 55 -2.74 2.04 -9.74
N ILE A 56 -2.35 0.87 -9.24
CA ILE A 56 -2.10 0.64 -7.81
C ILE A 56 -0.94 1.52 -7.30
N LEU A 57 0.11 1.67 -8.09
CA LEU A 57 1.24 2.54 -7.73
C LEU A 57 0.88 4.03 -7.77
N ALA A 58 0.00 4.45 -8.68
CA ALA A 58 -0.52 5.81 -8.71
C ALA A 58 -1.36 6.11 -7.46
N GLU A 59 -2.27 5.21 -7.10
CA GLU A 59 -3.12 5.34 -5.91
C GLU A 59 -2.29 5.36 -4.62
N LEU A 60 -1.28 4.49 -4.51
CA LEU A 60 -0.36 4.47 -3.36
C LEU A 60 0.45 5.76 -3.21
N LYS A 61 0.76 6.45 -4.31
CA LYS A 61 1.44 7.75 -4.26
C LYS A 61 0.49 8.84 -3.78
N ALA A 62 -0.72 8.91 -4.35
CA ALA A 62 -1.75 9.86 -3.94
C ALA A 62 -2.06 9.73 -2.43
N LEU A 63 -2.25 8.49 -1.95
CA LEU A 63 -2.51 8.24 -0.53
C LEU A 63 -1.34 8.67 0.38
N ARG A 64 -0.09 8.50 -0.06
CA ARG A 64 1.08 8.95 0.71
C ARG A 64 1.16 10.46 0.81
N GLU A 65 0.77 11.17 -0.25
CA GLU A 65 0.70 12.63 -0.25
C GLU A 65 -0.38 13.13 0.71
N GLU A 66 -1.60 12.58 0.64
CA GLU A 66 -2.68 12.91 1.56
C GLU A 66 -2.31 12.67 3.03
N VAL A 67 -1.64 11.55 3.33
CA VAL A 67 -1.19 11.25 4.70
C VAL A 67 -0.10 12.23 5.15
N ALA A 68 0.78 12.68 4.26
CA ALA A 68 1.80 13.67 4.59
C ALA A 68 1.19 15.04 4.89
N GLU A 69 0.21 15.47 4.11
CA GLU A 69 -0.57 16.68 4.35
C GLU A 69 -1.34 16.60 5.66
N LEU A 70 -2.03 15.48 5.92
CA LEU A 70 -2.78 15.27 7.15
C LEU A 70 -1.88 15.31 8.38
N ARG A 71 -0.70 14.68 8.31
CA ARG A 71 0.31 14.75 9.40
C ARG A 71 0.84 16.17 9.60
N GLN A 72 0.98 16.96 8.53
CA GLN A 72 1.38 18.36 8.65
C GLN A 72 0.27 19.20 9.31
N ALA A 73 -0.99 19.01 8.90
CA ALA A 73 -2.13 19.67 9.49
C ALA A 73 -2.30 19.30 10.97
N MET A 74 -2.16 18.02 11.33
CA MET A 74 -2.18 17.58 12.73
C MET A 74 -1.07 18.24 13.55
N ARG A 75 0.17 18.31 13.03
CA ARG A 75 1.27 19.00 13.72
C ARG A 75 0.97 20.48 13.97
N LEU A 76 0.29 21.17 13.04
CA LEU A 76 -0.10 22.57 13.23
C LEU A 76 -1.20 22.72 14.30
N ILE A 77 -2.12 21.76 14.40
CA ILE A 77 -3.18 21.73 15.41
C ILE A 77 -2.60 21.39 16.80
N GLU A 78 -1.69 20.42 16.86
CA GLU A 78 -0.99 20.00 18.09
C GLU A 78 0.00 21.05 18.58
N HIS A 79 0.49 21.92 17.69
CA HIS A 79 1.37 23.02 18.05
C HIS A 79 0.62 24.06 18.88
N LYS A 80 0.55 23.82 20.19
CA LYS A 80 0.26 24.82 21.19
C LYS A 80 1.52 25.67 21.34
N PRO A 81 1.56 26.93 20.85
CA PRO A 81 2.71 27.77 21.12
C PRO A 81 2.82 27.90 22.63
N GLU A 82 3.95 27.44 23.18
CA GLU A 82 4.35 27.83 24.52
C GLU A 82 4.48 29.34 24.45
N LEU A 83 3.53 30.04 25.09
CA LEU A 83 3.63 31.47 25.33
C LEU A 83 4.96 31.62 26.06
N ALA A 84 6.00 32.02 25.33
CA ALA A 84 7.22 32.52 25.92
C ALA A 84 6.75 33.56 26.94
N GLN A 85 6.86 33.22 28.22
CA GLN A 85 6.66 34.20 29.28
C GLN A 85 7.63 35.33 28.95
N PRO A 86 7.15 36.56 28.72
CA PRO A 86 8.06 37.67 28.72
C PRO A 86 8.57 37.80 30.16
N ASP A 87 9.77 37.26 30.39
CA ASP A 87 10.60 37.68 31.51
C ASP A 87 10.65 39.20 31.49
N SER A 88 10.25 39.81 32.61
CA SER A 88 10.22 41.25 32.88
C SER A 88 9.20 42.09 32.09
N VAL A 89 8.01 42.26 32.68
CA VAL A 89 7.15 43.41 32.39
C VAL A 89 7.52 44.53 33.38
N PRO A 90 8.09 45.67 32.95
CA PRO A 90 8.08 46.84 33.82
C PRO A 90 6.62 47.26 34.02
N ALA A 91 6.27 47.50 35.27
CA ALA A 91 4.93 47.81 35.74
C ALA A 91 4.47 49.19 35.22
N ASP A 92 4.07 49.27 33.96
CA ASP A 92 3.30 50.38 33.38
C ASP A 92 2.61 49.91 32.11
N LYS A 93 1.58 49.06 32.26
CA LYS A 93 0.65 48.77 31.15
C LYS A 93 -0.52 49.75 31.25
N PRO A 94 -0.77 50.60 30.24
CA PRO A 94 -1.90 51.52 30.25
C PRO A 94 -3.21 50.73 30.30
N THR A 95 -4.14 51.20 31.12
CA THR A 95 -5.43 50.53 31.34
C THR A 95 -6.15 50.33 30.00
N PRO A 96 -6.59 49.10 29.68
CA PRO A 96 -7.26 48.82 28.42
C PRO A 96 -8.52 49.68 28.25
N TRP A 97 -8.78 50.12 27.03
CA TRP A 97 -9.89 51.02 26.69
C TRP A 97 -11.27 50.49 27.11
N TRP A 98 -11.45 49.18 27.17
CA TRP A 98 -12.69 48.51 27.59
C TRP A 98 -12.91 48.48 29.12
N ARG A 99 -11.88 48.81 29.91
CA ARG A 99 -11.99 49.02 31.38
C ARG A 99 -12.13 50.48 31.75
N ARG A 100 -12.15 51.40 30.78
CA ARG A 100 -12.42 52.81 31.05
C ARG A 100 -13.93 52.96 31.29
N PRO A 101 -14.37 53.48 32.45
CA PRO A 101 -15.78 53.74 32.66
C PRO A 101 -16.24 54.80 31.66
N LEU A 102 -17.15 54.42 30.75
CA LEU A 102 -17.69 55.32 29.71
C LEU A 102 -18.62 56.40 30.27
N PHE A 103 -18.99 56.31 31.55
CA PHE A 103 -19.83 57.29 32.24
C PHE A 103 -19.30 57.53 33.65
N THR A 104 -18.73 58.70 33.91
CA THR A 104 -18.65 59.24 35.27
C THR A 104 -20.04 59.76 35.63
N ARG A 105 -20.79 59.01 36.44
CA ARG A 105 -22.03 59.48 37.05
C ARG A 105 -21.68 60.63 37.99
N GLN A 106 -21.83 61.86 37.51
CA GLN A 106 -21.95 63.05 38.37
C GLN A 106 -23.36 63.03 38.95
N GLY A 107 -23.49 62.95 40.28
CA GLY A 107 -24.77 62.98 41.00
C GLY A 107 -24.90 61.87 42.04
#